data_AF-A0A7L1H2R6-F1
#
_entry.id   AF-A0A7L1H2R6-F1
#
_cell.length_a   1.000
_cell.length_b   1.000
_cell.length_c   1.000
_cell.angle_alpha   90.00
_cell.angle_beta   90.00
_cell.angle_gamma   90.00
#
_symmetry.space_group_name_H-M   'P 1'
#
loop_
_entity.id
_entity.type
_entity.pdbx_description
1 polymer ?
#
loop_
_entity_poly.entity_id
_entity_poly.type
_entity_poly.pdbx_seq_one_letter_code
_entity_poly.pdbx_strand_id
1 'polypeptide(L)'
;RTGSISSGAIQPTWVPFGSTVTHRRRLRFALDVYDSFWSSRLPQPSYSLGELINIQASVSTDPPLSLRVFVDRCVASPSLVAMGLRYKVIADNG
;
A
#
# COMPACT_ATOMS: atom_id res chain seq x y z
N ARG A 1 -46.84 -32.29 33.51
CA ARG A 1 -45.89 -31.27 34.01
C ARG A 1 -45.49 -30.40 32.83
N THR A 2 -46.12 -29.23 32.68
CA THR A 2 -45.75 -28.24 31.66
C THR A 2 -45.00 -27.12 32.37
N GLY A 3 -43.68 -27.06 32.16
CA GLY A 3 -42.85 -26.00 32.71
C GLY A 3 -43.03 -24.73 31.89
N SER A 4 -43.54 -23.67 32.52
CA SER A 4 -43.52 -22.32 31.96
C SER A 4 -42.07 -21.84 31.90
N ILE A 5 -41.57 -21.55 30.70
CA ILE A 5 -40.28 -20.89 30.50
C ILE A 5 -40.60 -19.44 30.19
N SER A 6 -40.37 -18.54 31.14
CA SER A 6 -40.44 -17.10 30.89
C SER A 6 -39.27 -16.69 29.99
N SER A 7 -39.53 -16.26 28.76
CA SER A 7 -38.53 -15.60 27.93
C SER A 7 -38.28 -14.19 28.46
N GLY A 8 -37.46 -14.06 29.49
CA GLY A 8 -36.83 -12.76 29.80
C GLY A 8 -36.04 -12.34 28.56
N ALA A 9 -36.35 -11.16 28.00
CA ALA A 9 -35.68 -10.67 26.81
C ALA A 9 -34.17 -10.59 27.08
N ILE A 10 -33.40 -11.46 26.43
CA ILE A 10 -31.94 -11.37 26.43
C ILE A 10 -31.63 -10.10 25.64
N GLN A 11 -31.18 -9.06 26.34
CA GLN A 11 -30.72 -7.85 25.69
C GLN A 11 -29.43 -8.21 24.95
N PRO A 12 -29.42 -8.19 23.61
CA PRO A 12 -28.22 -8.58 22.88
C PRO A 12 -27.13 -7.53 23.17
N THR A 13 -26.01 -7.99 23.74
CA THR A 13 -24.77 -7.21 23.87
C THR A 13 -23.99 -7.15 22.55
N TRP A 14 -24.52 -7.78 21.49
CA TRP A 14 -23.94 -7.75 20.16
C TRP A 14 -24.03 -6.34 19.59
N VAL A 15 -22.91 -5.61 19.65
CA VAL A 15 -22.69 -4.49 18.74
C VAL A 15 -22.70 -5.10 17.34
N PRO A 16 -23.65 -4.75 16.46
CA PRO A 16 -23.62 -5.22 15.09
C PRO A 16 -22.26 -4.86 14.49
N PHE A 17 -21.65 -5.75 13.71
CA PHE A 17 -20.64 -5.34 12.76
C PHE A 17 -21.33 -4.39 11.78
N GLY A 18 -21.35 -3.11 12.14
CA GLY A 18 -21.77 -2.05 11.25
C GLY A 18 -20.88 -2.19 10.03
N SER A 19 -21.49 -2.49 8.89
CA SER A 19 -20.81 -2.41 7.61
C SER A 19 -20.12 -1.06 7.58
N THR A 20 -18.79 -1.05 7.72
CA THR A 20 -18.00 0.14 7.48
C THR A 20 -18.41 0.55 6.08
N VAL A 21 -19.15 1.66 5.97
CA VAL A 21 -19.30 2.40 4.73
C VAL A 21 -17.89 2.55 4.21
N THR A 22 -17.50 1.71 3.25
CA THR A 22 -16.18 1.75 2.64
C THR A 22 -16.16 3.01 1.82
N HIS A 23 -15.86 4.13 2.46
CA HIS A 23 -15.40 5.30 1.77
C HIS A 23 -14.10 4.87 1.10
N ARG A 24 -14.17 4.47 -0.18
CA ARG A 24 -13.01 4.13 -1.00
C ARG A 24 -12.18 5.40 -1.21
N ARG A 25 -11.44 5.81 -0.17
CA ARG A 25 -10.44 6.87 -0.24
C ARG A 25 -9.30 6.35 -1.09
N ARG A 26 -9.17 6.89 -2.30
CA ARG A 26 -8.10 6.51 -3.22
C ARG A 26 -6.79 7.13 -2.73
N LEU A 27 -5.93 6.28 -2.16
CA LEU A 27 -4.54 6.64 -1.85
C LEU A 27 -3.79 6.89 -3.17
N ARG A 28 -3.00 7.96 -3.21
CA ARG A 28 -2.20 8.31 -4.38
C ARG A 28 -0.75 7.96 -4.08
N PHE A 29 -0.35 6.75 -4.47
CA PHE A 29 1.03 6.30 -4.41
C PHE A 29 1.84 6.86 -5.58
N ALA A 30 3.11 7.15 -5.33
CA ALA A 30 4.06 7.56 -6.36
C ALA A 30 5.41 6.88 -6.12
N LEU A 31 6.13 6.63 -7.22
CA LEU A 31 7.49 6.14 -7.22
C LEU A 31 8.32 7.08 -8.10
N ASP A 32 9.29 7.72 -7.48
CA ASP A 32 10.04 8.82 -8.08
C ASP A 32 11.53 8.61 -7.93
N VAL A 33 12.29 9.07 -8.91
CA VAL A 33 13.74 9.01 -8.89
C VAL A 33 14.29 10.35 -8.42
N TYR A 34 15.27 10.33 -7.52
CA TYR A 34 15.88 11.51 -6.90
C TYR A 34 17.37 11.61 -7.21
N ASP A 35 17.93 12.81 -7.02
CA ASP A 35 19.37 13.03 -7.04
C ASP A 35 20.09 12.31 -5.87
N SER A 36 21.43 12.31 -5.92
CA SER A 36 22.28 11.66 -4.91
C SER A 36 22.11 12.22 -3.49
N PHE A 37 21.62 13.46 -3.37
CA PHE A 37 21.44 14.17 -2.12
C PHE A 37 20.00 14.11 -1.60
N TRP A 38 19.10 13.38 -2.28
CA TRP A 38 17.66 13.34 -1.98
C TRP A 38 16.98 14.72 -1.98
N SER A 39 17.53 15.68 -2.72
CA SER A 39 17.08 17.07 -2.67
C SER A 39 15.95 17.36 -3.67
N SER A 40 16.00 16.72 -4.84
CA SER A 40 15.07 16.98 -5.93
C SER A 40 14.78 15.73 -6.79
N ARG A 41 13.58 15.69 -7.36
CA ARG A 41 13.18 14.64 -8.31
C ARG A 41 13.89 14.85 -9.65
N LEU A 42 14.41 13.77 -10.22
CA LEU A 42 14.96 13.72 -11.57
C LEU A 42 13.83 13.44 -12.59
N PRO A 43 13.54 14.37 -13.53
CA PRO A 43 12.44 14.22 -14.48
C PRO A 43 12.73 13.20 -15.59
N GLN A 44 13.99 13.06 -16.02
CA GLN A 44 14.43 12.11 -17.05
C GLN A 44 15.78 11.50 -16.63
N PRO A 45 15.77 10.51 -15.72
CA PRO A 45 17.01 9.97 -15.20
C PRO A 45 17.69 9.06 -16.23
N SER A 46 19.02 9.21 -16.36
CA SER A 46 19.90 8.37 -17.16
C SER A 46 21.03 7.86 -16.29
N TYR A 47 21.41 6.59 -16.44
CA TYR A 47 22.42 5.96 -15.57
C TYR A 47 23.47 5.18 -16.36
N SER A 48 24.68 5.16 -15.82
CA SER A 48 25.78 4.29 -16.21
C SER A 48 25.92 3.11 -15.24
N LEU A 49 26.55 2.04 -15.71
CA LEU A 49 26.86 0.90 -14.83
C LEU A 49 27.76 1.33 -13.68
N GLY A 50 27.39 0.94 -12.46
CA GLY A 50 28.09 1.32 -11.23
C GLY A 50 27.47 2.53 -10.51
N GLU A 51 26.53 3.24 -11.13
CA GLU A 51 25.80 4.33 -10.47
C GLU A 51 24.66 3.81 -9.59
N LEU A 52 24.36 4.57 -8.53
CA LEU A 52 23.24 4.31 -7.64
C LEU A 52 21.98 5.02 -8.15
N ILE A 53 20.84 4.33 -8.03
CA ILE A 53 19.53 4.86 -8.35
C ILE A 53 18.79 5.12 -7.03
N ASN A 54 18.53 6.39 -6.72
CA ASN A 54 17.77 6.78 -5.55
C ASN A 54 16.28 6.81 -5.89
N ILE A 55 15.52 5.84 -5.37
CA ILE A 55 14.09 5.69 -5.63
C ILE A 55 13.31 6.00 -4.36
N GLN A 56 12.40 6.96 -4.42
CA GLN A 56 11.48 7.31 -3.34
C GLN A 56 10.09 6.72 -3.62
N ALA A 57 9.59 5.92 -2.68
CA ALA A 57 8.19 5.53 -2.61
C ALA A 57 7.43 6.47 -1.68
N SER A 58 6.30 7.03 -2.13
CA SER A 58 5.50 7.97 -1.34
C SER A 58 4.01 7.72 -1.48
N VAL A 59 3.23 8.24 -0.52
CA VAL A 59 1.77 8.27 -0.58
C VAL A 59 1.28 9.68 -0.23
N SER A 60 0.38 10.21 -1.04
CA SER A 60 -0.32 11.45 -0.75
C SER A 60 -1.78 11.16 -0.41
N THR A 61 -2.28 11.90 0.59
CA THR A 61 -3.65 11.81 1.09
C THR A 61 -4.22 13.20 1.23
N ASP A 62 -5.50 13.33 0.91
CA ASP A 62 -6.26 14.56 1.12
C ASP A 62 -7.60 14.17 1.79
N PRO A 63 -7.82 14.51 3.07
CA PRO A 63 -6.92 15.25 3.96
C PRO A 63 -5.65 14.44 4.34
N PRO A 64 -4.58 15.09 4.86
CA PRO A 64 -3.38 14.40 5.30
C PRO A 64 -3.66 13.36 6.39
N LEU A 65 -3.13 12.15 6.20
CA LEU A 65 -3.21 11.04 7.15
C LEU A 65 -1.81 10.53 7.50
N SER A 66 -1.62 10.15 8.77
CA SER A 66 -0.38 9.48 9.22
C SER A 66 -0.40 8.02 8.77
N LEU A 67 0.19 7.76 7.60
CA LEU A 67 0.33 6.42 7.03
C LEU A 67 1.81 6.03 6.95
N ARG A 68 2.08 4.72 6.97
CA ARG A 68 3.39 4.14 6.70
C ARG A 68 3.34 3.40 5.37
N VAL A 69 4.32 3.68 4.51
CA VAL A 69 4.45 3.00 3.21
C VAL A 69 5.43 1.84 3.35
N PHE A 70 5.05 0.69 2.81
CA PHE A 70 5.92 -0.48 2.68
C PHE A 70 6.00 -0.86 1.20
N VAL A 71 7.17 -1.37 0.78
CA VAL A 71 7.38 -1.88 -0.58
C VAL A 71 7.44 -3.39 -0.51
N ASP A 72 6.38 -4.05 -0.94
CA ASP A 72 6.26 -5.50 -0.92
C ASP A 72 7.18 -6.18 -1.95
N ARG A 73 7.26 -5.59 -3.14
CA ARG A 73 8.01 -6.14 -4.26
C ARG A 73 8.45 -5.05 -5.23
N CYS A 74 9.68 -5.15 -5.72
CA CYS A 74 10.22 -4.32 -6.79
C CYS A 74 10.85 -5.22 -7.86
N VAL A 75 10.44 -5.05 -9.12
CA VAL A 75 10.92 -5.87 -10.23
C VAL A 75 11.37 -4.97 -11.37
N ALA A 76 12.64 -5.08 -11.75
CA ALA A 76 13.18 -4.46 -12.96
C ALA A 76 12.88 -5.34 -14.19
N SER A 77 12.41 -4.71 -15.25
CA SER A 77 12.12 -5.36 -16.54
C SER A 77 12.44 -4.38 -17.68
N PRO A 78 13.04 -4.84 -18.80
CA PRO A 78 13.32 -3.97 -19.95
C PRO A 78 12.05 -3.50 -20.67
N SER A 79 10.89 -4.13 -20.41
CA SER A 79 9.61 -3.65 -20.92
C SER A 79 8.47 -3.99 -19.97
N LEU A 80 7.37 -3.22 -20.05
CA LEU A 80 6.17 -3.43 -19.24
C LEU A 80 5.33 -4.66 -19.68
N VAL A 81 5.63 -5.23 -20.85
CA VAL A 81 4.78 -6.24 -21.52
C VAL A 81 5.51 -7.57 -21.73
N ALA A 82 6.83 -7.58 -21.97
CA ALA A 82 7.55 -8.82 -22.27
C ALA A 82 7.80 -9.65 -21.00
N MET A 83 7.28 -10.87 -21.00
CA MET A 83 7.32 -11.82 -19.87
C MET A 83 8.67 -12.53 -19.66
N GLY A 84 9.73 -12.13 -20.38
CA GLY A 84 10.97 -12.90 -20.45
C GLY A 84 12.00 -12.59 -19.38
N LEU A 85 12.34 -11.30 -19.19
CA LEU A 85 13.45 -10.90 -18.33
C LEU A 85 12.93 -10.04 -17.17
N ARG A 86 12.99 -10.59 -15.96
CA ARG A 86 12.58 -9.92 -14.73
C ARG A 86 13.63 -10.12 -13.66
N TYR A 87 14.07 -9.03 -13.05
CA TYR A 87 15.02 -9.05 -11.95
C TYR A 87 14.32 -8.53 -10.69
N LYS A 88 14.29 -9.34 -9.63
CA LYS A 88 13.69 -8.95 -8.36
C LYS A 88 14.69 -8.10 -7.57
N VAL A 89 14.38 -6.82 -7.38
CA VAL A 89 15.17 -5.89 -6.55
C VAL A 89 14.74 -5.99 -5.09
N ILE A 90 13.43 -6.09 -4.84
CA ILE A 90 12.82 -6.36 -3.53
C ILE A 90 11.86 -7.53 -3.72
N ALA A 91 11.89 -8.51 -2.82
CA ALA A 91 11.09 -9.73 -2.88
C ALA A 91 10.62 -10.15 -1.48
N ASP A 92 9.73 -11.14 -1.41
CA ASP A 92 9.37 -11.81 -0.15
C ASP A 92 8.80 -10.87 0.95
N ASN A 93 8.07 -9.84 0.52
CA ASN A 93 7.35 -8.86 1.35
C ASN A 93 8.22 -7.79 2.03
N GLY A 94 9.37 -7.45 1.45
CA GLY A 94 10.21 -6.32 1.86
C GLY A 94 11.65 -6.72 2.14
#